data_AF-A0A7S4IMB9-F1
#
_entry.id   AF-A0A7S4IMB9-F1
#
_cell.length_a   1.000
_cell.length_b   1.000
_cell.length_c   1.000
_cell.angle_alpha   90.00
_cell.angle_beta   90.00
_cell.angle_gamma   90.00
#
_symmetry.space_group_name_H-M   'P 1'
#
loop_
_entity.id
_entity.type
_entity.pdbx_description
1 polymer ?
#
loop_
_entity_poly.entity_id
_entity_poly.type
_entity_poly.pdbx_seq_one_letter_code
_entity_poly.pdbx_strand_id
1 'polypeptide(L)'
;SLLRPARPLGQHALLAAAVAPDAAAAARVGGLGDADLEPASAAEFAALQRLWELLKLDPAQAKRQLAVGPGFVLALLGTRCAPSTVRRLEEQMRLLSAAGPRINGKAVAETEGVPPHLRGQLISQLHVLCRLRGEAPELSTATQVHEYLEMRCRGLLTRMRAEWWRDEEAGELRPEYGKQASSRWLHE
;
A
#
# COMPACT_ATOMS: atom_id res chain seq x y z
N SER A 1 -11.31 14.70 9.25
CA SER A 1 -10.21 15.05 10.17
C SER A 1 -8.97 14.28 9.76
N LEU A 2 -7.82 14.94 9.59
CA LEU A 2 -6.49 14.30 9.38
C LEU A 2 -6.13 13.31 10.49
N LEU A 3 -6.74 13.47 11.67
CA LEU A 3 -6.43 12.73 12.90
C LEU A 3 -7.42 11.59 13.20
N ARG A 4 -8.45 11.37 12.37
CA ARG A 4 -9.27 10.16 12.53
C ARG A 4 -8.48 8.98 11.99
N PRO A 5 -8.29 7.90 12.77
CA PRO A 5 -7.68 6.67 12.26
C PRO A 5 -8.44 6.23 11.03
N ALA A 6 -7.73 5.91 9.94
CA ALA A 6 -8.37 5.27 8.80
C ALA A 6 -8.96 3.94 9.30
N ARG A 7 -10.27 3.75 9.13
CA ARG A 7 -10.89 2.46 9.47
C ARG A 7 -10.28 1.42 8.53
N PRO A 8 -9.64 0.36 9.05
CA PRO A 8 -9.06 -0.65 8.18
C PRO A 8 -10.17 -1.35 7.38
N LEU A 9 -9.87 -1.66 6.13
CA LEU A 9 -10.67 -2.51 5.25
C LEU A 9 -10.00 -3.88 5.19
N GLY A 10 -10.71 -4.92 4.70
CA GLY A 10 -10.15 -6.28 4.54
C GLY A 10 -8.76 -6.29 3.91
N GLN A 11 -8.61 -5.56 2.80
CA GLN A 11 -7.37 -5.48 2.05
C GLN A 11 -6.19 -4.92 2.86
N HIS A 12 -6.43 -4.08 3.87
CA HIS A 12 -5.35 -3.59 4.73
C HIS A 12 -4.81 -4.69 5.63
N ALA A 13 -5.63 -5.68 6.02
CA ALA A 13 -5.17 -6.86 6.73
C ALA A 13 -4.36 -7.79 5.82
N LEU A 14 -4.78 -7.98 4.57
CA LEU A 14 -4.01 -8.73 3.57
C LEU A 14 -2.64 -8.11 3.31
N LEU A 15 -2.60 -6.78 3.15
CA LEU A 15 -1.36 -6.02 2.91
C LEU A 15 -0.44 -6.01 4.13
N ALA A 16 -0.99 -5.81 5.32
CA ALA A 16 -0.29 -5.96 6.60
C ALA A 16 0.38 -7.34 6.73
N ALA A 17 -0.35 -8.40 6.45
CA ALA A 17 0.18 -9.77 6.49
C ALA A 17 1.28 -10.00 5.43
N ALA A 18 1.25 -9.27 4.31
CA ALA A 18 2.28 -9.33 3.27
C ALA A 18 3.55 -8.53 3.61
N VAL A 19 3.59 -7.79 4.73
CA VAL A 19 4.80 -7.07 5.18
C VAL A 19 5.89 -8.02 5.64
N ALA A 20 5.53 -9.18 6.21
CA ALA A 20 6.52 -10.14 6.68
C ALA A 20 7.49 -10.54 5.55
N PRO A 21 8.80 -10.30 5.69
CA PRO A 21 9.75 -10.66 4.67
C PRO A 21 9.81 -12.19 4.54
N ASP A 22 10.05 -12.65 3.31
CA ASP A 22 10.54 -14.01 3.15
C ASP A 22 11.97 -14.05 3.73
N ALA A 23 12.32 -15.07 4.51
CA ALA A 23 13.62 -15.15 5.19
C ALA A 23 14.81 -15.00 4.20
N ALA A 24 14.60 -15.35 2.93
CA ALA A 24 15.57 -15.21 1.84
C ALA A 24 15.75 -13.78 1.29
N ALA A 25 14.82 -12.85 1.56
CA ALA A 25 14.91 -11.44 1.17
C ALA A 25 15.65 -10.60 2.22
N ALA A 26 15.44 -10.90 3.50
CA ALA A 26 16.15 -10.27 4.62
C ALA A 26 17.67 -10.49 4.54
N ALA A 27 18.11 -11.66 4.07
CA ALA A 27 19.53 -11.98 3.88
C ALA A 27 20.22 -11.21 2.74
N ARG A 28 19.47 -10.62 1.80
CA ARG A 28 20.04 -9.91 0.62
C ARG A 28 20.21 -8.41 0.84
N VAL A 29 19.49 -7.83 1.79
CA VAL A 29 19.60 -6.40 2.13
C VAL A 29 20.48 -6.29 3.37
N GLY A 30 21.77 -6.56 3.18
CA GLY A 30 22.74 -6.43 4.27
C GLY A 30 22.71 -5.02 4.85
N GLY A 31 22.55 -4.91 6.16
CA GLY A 31 22.92 -3.69 6.91
C GLY A 31 21.83 -2.95 7.69
N LEU A 32 20.66 -3.53 7.91
CA LEU A 32 19.76 -3.09 8.99
C LEU A 32 19.54 -4.29 9.90
N GLY A 33 20.37 -4.38 10.93
CA GLY A 33 20.32 -5.48 11.89
C GLY A 33 18.93 -5.59 12.50
N ASP A 34 18.44 -6.83 12.58
CA ASP A 34 17.52 -7.39 13.59
C ASP A 34 16.49 -6.43 14.20
N ALA A 35 15.94 -5.53 13.40
CA ALA A 35 14.70 -4.89 13.74
C ALA A 35 13.67 -5.98 13.52
N ASP A 36 13.24 -6.60 14.62
CA ASP A 36 11.96 -7.26 14.78
C ASP A 36 10.88 -6.35 14.18
N LEU A 37 10.74 -6.38 12.85
CA LEU A 37 9.66 -5.73 12.12
C LEU A 37 8.46 -6.61 12.40
N GLU A 38 7.90 -6.40 13.60
CA GLU A 38 6.58 -6.90 13.96
C GLU A 38 5.64 -6.63 12.79
N PRO A 39 4.90 -7.63 12.32
CA PRO A 39 4.01 -7.46 11.18
C PRO A 39 3.09 -6.27 11.45
N ALA A 40 3.16 -5.26 10.58
CA ALA A 40 2.38 -4.04 10.74
C ALA A 40 0.89 -4.41 10.86
N SER A 41 0.19 -3.87 11.86
CA SER A 41 -1.24 -4.14 12.00
C SER A 41 -2.04 -3.56 10.82
N ALA A 42 -3.22 -4.09 10.52
CA ALA A 42 -4.10 -3.53 9.48
C ALA A 42 -4.41 -2.03 9.70
N ALA A 43 -4.54 -1.62 10.96
CA ALA A 43 -4.77 -0.22 11.34
C ALA A 43 -3.53 0.66 11.08
N GLU A 44 -2.34 0.13 11.31
CA GLU A 44 -1.08 0.80 11.02
C GLU A 44 -0.85 0.96 9.53
N PHE A 45 -1.07 -0.11 8.75
CA PHE A 45 -1.00 -0.03 7.29
C PHE A 45 -1.97 1.02 6.75
N ALA A 46 -3.23 1.00 7.22
CA ALA A 46 -4.23 1.99 6.82
C ALA A 46 -3.82 3.43 7.18
N ALA A 47 -3.20 3.64 8.35
CA ALA A 47 -2.70 4.94 8.76
C ALA A 47 -1.56 5.43 7.85
N LEU A 48 -0.61 4.55 7.52
CA LEU A 48 0.51 4.86 6.62
C LEU A 48 0.03 5.19 5.20
N GLN A 49 -0.88 4.37 4.65
CA GLN A 49 -1.51 4.64 3.36
C GLN A 49 -2.24 5.98 3.38
N ARG A 50 -2.98 6.26 4.45
CA ARG A 50 -3.70 7.53 4.57
C ARG A 50 -2.75 8.72 4.60
N LEU A 51 -1.63 8.61 5.32
CA LEU A 51 -0.62 9.65 5.40
C LEU A 51 0.03 9.90 4.04
N TRP A 52 0.35 8.82 3.31
CA TRP A 52 0.86 8.89 1.93
C TRP A 52 -0.08 9.65 0.99
N GLU A 53 -1.38 9.31 1.02
CA GLU A 53 -2.40 9.92 0.16
C GLU A 53 -2.67 11.39 0.51
N LEU A 54 -2.67 11.73 1.80
CA LEU A 54 -2.96 13.08 2.29
C LEU A 54 -1.81 14.04 2.01
N LEU A 55 -0.58 13.59 2.23
CA LEU A 55 0.62 14.39 1.99
C LEU A 55 1.09 14.36 0.54
N LYS A 56 0.41 13.60 -0.33
CA LYS A 56 0.72 13.47 -1.76
C LYS A 56 2.18 13.07 -1.98
N LEU A 57 2.66 12.11 -1.18
CA LEU A 57 4.07 11.70 -1.18
C LEU A 57 4.51 10.98 -2.46
N ASP A 58 3.55 10.61 -3.31
CA ASP A 58 3.81 10.12 -4.65
C ASP A 58 4.57 11.18 -5.50
N PRO A 59 5.79 10.88 -5.98
CA PRO A 59 6.55 11.78 -6.84
C PRO A 59 5.79 12.19 -8.12
N ALA A 60 4.94 11.32 -8.67
CA ALA A 60 4.11 11.65 -9.82
C ALA A 60 3.06 12.74 -9.50
N GLN A 61 2.76 12.93 -8.22
CA GLN A 61 1.87 13.95 -7.71
C GLN A 61 2.62 15.15 -7.08
N ALA A 62 3.93 15.28 -7.29
CA ALA A 62 4.75 16.34 -6.71
C ALA A 62 4.17 17.75 -6.94
N LYS A 63 3.57 18.01 -8.11
CA LYS A 63 2.91 19.29 -8.43
C LYS A 63 1.67 19.61 -7.57
N ARG A 64 1.11 18.60 -6.90
CA ARG A 64 -0.05 18.70 -5.99
C ARG A 64 0.37 18.69 -4.52
N GLN A 65 1.66 18.55 -4.23
CA GLN A 65 2.17 18.67 -2.86
C GLN A 65 2.01 20.11 -2.39
N LEU A 66 1.79 20.26 -1.08
CA LEU A 66 1.80 21.58 -0.47
C LEU A 66 3.20 22.18 -0.62
N ALA A 67 3.29 23.45 -1.03
CA ALA A 67 4.57 24.14 -1.21
C ALA A 67 5.44 24.16 0.06
N VAL A 68 4.80 24.09 1.23
CA VAL A 68 5.45 24.02 2.55
C VAL A 68 6.01 22.63 2.89
N GLY A 69 5.66 21.61 2.11
CA GLY A 69 6.13 20.24 2.28
C GLY A 69 5.54 19.48 3.47
N PRO A 70 5.86 18.18 3.59
CA PRO A 70 5.35 17.31 4.66
C PRO A 70 5.90 17.68 6.04
N GLY A 71 7.12 18.22 6.13
CA GLY A 71 7.73 18.64 7.40
C GLY A 71 6.94 19.77 8.09
N PHE A 72 6.40 20.72 7.31
CA PHE A 72 5.55 21.76 7.87
C PHE A 72 4.23 21.20 8.43
N VAL A 73 3.63 20.22 7.75
CA VAL A 73 2.40 19.58 8.24
C VAL A 73 2.65 18.88 9.57
N LEU A 74 3.78 18.17 9.72
CA LEU A 74 4.16 17.55 10.99
C LEU A 74 4.40 18.59 12.10
N ALA A 75 5.12 19.67 11.80
CA ALA A 75 5.36 20.75 12.76
C ALA A 75 4.05 21.39 13.22
N LEU A 76 3.11 21.62 12.30
CA LEU A 76 1.78 22.14 12.62
C LEU A 76 0.98 21.17 13.50
N LEU A 77 1.02 19.86 13.21
CA LEU A 77 0.40 18.84 14.07
C LEU A 77 1.04 18.82 15.47
N GLY A 78 2.34 19.08 15.55
CA GLY A 78 3.08 19.24 16.80
C GLY A 78 2.53 20.31 17.74
N THR A 79 1.90 21.36 17.20
CA THR A 79 1.27 22.41 18.01
C THR A 79 -0.09 22.02 18.61
N ARG A 80 -0.69 20.92 18.13
CA ARG A 80 -2.08 20.53 18.48
C ARG A 80 -2.21 19.13 19.05
N CYS A 81 -1.17 18.30 18.98
CA CYS A 81 -1.21 16.90 19.36
C CYS A 81 -0.30 16.63 20.58
N ALA A 82 -0.57 15.52 21.27
CA ALA A 82 0.31 15.04 22.33
C ALA A 82 1.70 14.69 21.77
N PRO A 83 2.80 14.86 22.54
CA PRO A 83 4.16 14.56 22.09
C PRO A 83 4.35 13.13 21.57
N SER A 84 3.67 12.15 22.18
CA SER A 84 3.70 10.75 21.74
C SER A 84 3.12 10.55 20.34
N THR A 85 2.05 11.28 19.99
CA THR A 85 1.45 11.26 18.65
C THR A 85 2.39 11.85 17.62
N VAL A 86 3.07 12.95 17.96
CA VAL A 86 4.03 13.61 17.07
C VAL A 86 5.19 12.68 16.77
N ARG A 87 5.79 12.07 17.80
CA ARG A 87 6.88 11.11 17.66
C ARG A 87 6.49 9.93 16.75
N ARG A 88 5.27 9.41 16.92
CA ARG A 88 4.74 8.33 16.05
C ARG A 88 4.61 8.79 14.59
N LEU A 89 4.11 9.99 14.35
CA LEU A 89 3.98 10.53 12.98
C LEU A 89 5.35 10.78 12.34
N GLU A 90 6.34 11.24 13.11
CA GLU A 90 7.72 11.41 12.64
C GLU A 90 8.35 10.07 12.24
N GLU A 91 8.15 9.03 13.06
CA GLU A 91 8.61 7.68 12.75
C GLU A 91 7.96 7.12 11.48
N GLN A 92 6.64 7.27 11.36
CA GLN A 92 5.89 6.90 10.15
C GLN A 92 6.39 7.67 8.92
N MET A 93 6.69 8.96 9.06
CA MET A 93 7.23 9.77 7.97
C MET A 93 8.64 9.37 7.58
N ARG A 94 9.50 9.01 8.55
CA ARG A 94 10.82 8.45 8.27
C ARG A 94 10.71 7.16 7.43
N LEU A 95 9.79 6.27 7.78
CA LEU A 95 9.49 5.07 7.00
C LEU A 95 9.01 5.40 5.59
N LEU A 96 8.04 6.31 5.44
CA LEU A 96 7.49 6.70 4.13
C LEU A 96 8.48 7.47 3.25
N SER A 97 9.51 8.07 3.84
CA SER A 97 10.58 8.78 3.14
C SER A 97 11.71 7.86 2.69
N ALA A 98 11.74 6.61 3.16
CA ALA A 98 12.73 5.62 2.73
C ALA A 98 12.63 5.34 1.22
N ALA A 99 13.71 4.77 0.67
CA ALA A 99 13.72 4.26 -0.69
C ALA A 99 12.52 3.33 -0.90
N GLY A 100 11.85 3.50 -2.04
CA GLY A 100 10.62 2.78 -2.35
C GLY A 100 10.58 2.33 -3.80
N PRO A 101 9.47 1.69 -4.20
CA PRO A 101 9.33 1.12 -5.52
C PRO A 101 9.25 2.21 -6.58
N ARG A 102 9.74 1.91 -7.78
CA ARG A 102 9.48 2.70 -8.97
C ARG A 102 8.29 2.11 -9.69
N ILE A 103 7.15 2.80 -9.66
CA ILE A 103 5.89 2.27 -10.16
C ILE A 103 5.48 3.04 -11.41
N ASN A 104 5.27 2.32 -12.51
CA ASN A 104 4.60 2.87 -13.68
C ASN A 104 3.09 2.72 -13.52
N GLY A 105 2.35 3.84 -13.48
CA GLY A 105 0.89 3.80 -13.38
C GLY A 105 0.20 3.04 -14.52
N LYS A 106 0.81 3.02 -15.72
CA LYS A 106 0.32 2.23 -16.86
C LYS A 106 0.46 0.72 -16.60
N ALA A 107 1.55 0.28 -15.99
CA ALA A 107 1.75 -1.12 -15.61
C ALA A 107 0.66 -1.61 -14.65
N VAL A 108 0.31 -0.78 -13.66
CA VAL A 108 -0.80 -1.08 -12.74
C VAL A 108 -2.14 -1.11 -13.48
N ALA A 109 -2.35 -0.21 -14.45
CA ALA A 109 -3.57 -0.20 -15.25
C ALA A 109 -3.73 -1.41 -16.18
N GLU A 110 -2.62 -1.94 -16.68
CA GLU A 110 -2.54 -3.13 -17.53
C GLU A 110 -2.47 -4.43 -16.72
N THR A 111 -2.28 -4.35 -15.40
CA THR A 111 -2.32 -5.52 -14.52
C THR A 111 -3.74 -6.05 -14.49
N GLU A 112 -3.89 -7.29 -14.95
CA GLU A 112 -5.18 -7.94 -15.06
C GLU A 112 -5.89 -8.06 -13.70
N GLY A 113 -7.23 -8.04 -13.70
CA GLY A 113 -8.05 -8.21 -12.50
C GLY A 113 -7.99 -7.07 -11.47
N VAL A 114 -7.28 -5.96 -11.76
CA VAL A 114 -7.29 -4.74 -10.94
C VAL A 114 -8.41 -3.79 -11.41
N PRO A 115 -9.45 -3.53 -10.59
CA PRO A 115 -10.53 -2.63 -10.99
C PRO A 115 -10.04 -1.21 -11.29
N PRO A 116 -10.56 -0.51 -12.33
CA PRO A 116 -10.08 0.81 -12.71
C PRO A 116 -10.05 1.86 -11.60
N HIS A 117 -11.07 1.88 -10.74
CA HIS A 117 -11.19 2.84 -9.64
C HIS A 117 -10.27 2.51 -8.44
N LEU A 118 -9.73 1.29 -8.35
CA LEU A 118 -8.77 0.88 -7.31
C LEU A 118 -7.31 1.05 -7.72
N ARG A 119 -7.01 1.31 -9.00
CA ARG A 119 -5.62 1.43 -9.49
C ARG A 119 -4.79 2.47 -8.73
N GLY A 120 -5.36 3.64 -8.48
CA GLY A 120 -4.69 4.69 -7.70
C GLY A 120 -4.45 4.26 -6.25
N GLN A 121 -5.40 3.53 -5.67
CA GLN A 121 -5.27 2.98 -4.33
C GLN A 121 -4.16 1.93 -4.27
N LEU A 122 -4.12 1.01 -5.24
CA LEU A 122 -3.08 -0.02 -5.31
C LEU A 122 -1.68 0.59 -5.42
N ILE A 123 -1.50 1.67 -6.19
CA ILE A 123 -0.22 2.39 -6.26
C ILE A 123 0.21 2.88 -4.87
N SER A 124 -0.70 3.51 -4.12
CA SER A 124 -0.39 3.97 -2.76
C SER A 124 -0.06 2.82 -1.81
N GLN A 125 -0.78 1.70 -1.94
CA GLN A 125 -0.57 0.49 -1.14
C GLN A 125 0.78 -0.15 -1.44
N LEU A 126 1.18 -0.25 -2.72
CA LEU A 126 2.49 -0.75 -3.13
C LEU A 126 3.63 0.11 -2.57
N HIS A 127 3.49 1.43 -2.59
CA HIS A 127 4.48 2.33 -2.01
C HIS A 127 4.66 2.15 -0.51
N VAL A 128 3.59 1.87 0.23
CA VAL A 128 3.64 1.59 1.67
C VAL A 128 4.21 0.19 1.93
N LEU A 129 3.67 -0.83 1.25
CA LEU A 129 4.08 -2.23 1.41
C LEU A 129 5.58 -2.41 1.17
N CYS A 130 6.09 -1.91 0.05
CA CYS A 130 7.50 -2.05 -0.30
C CYS A 130 8.41 -1.39 0.76
N ARG A 131 8.02 -0.24 1.30
CA ARG A 131 8.81 0.47 2.34
C ARG A 131 8.78 -0.26 3.68
N LEU A 132 7.63 -0.80 4.07
CA LEU A 132 7.52 -1.64 5.26
C LEU A 132 8.36 -2.93 5.11
N ARG A 133 8.50 -3.43 3.89
CA ARG A 133 9.36 -4.58 3.55
C ARG A 133 10.84 -4.23 3.36
N GLY A 134 11.21 -2.94 3.37
CA GLY A 134 12.56 -2.48 3.04
C GLY A 134 12.98 -2.75 1.60
N GLU A 135 12.03 -2.89 0.67
CA GLU A 135 12.24 -3.22 -0.73
C GLU A 135 12.02 -2.00 -1.64
N ALA A 136 12.83 -1.87 -2.70
CA ALA A 136 12.68 -0.84 -3.73
C ALA A 136 12.63 -1.48 -5.14
N PRO A 137 11.61 -2.30 -5.44
CA PRO A 137 11.51 -2.98 -6.74
C PRO A 137 11.20 -2.00 -7.88
N GLU A 138 11.62 -2.36 -9.10
CA GLU A 138 11.16 -1.73 -10.33
C GLU A 138 9.87 -2.42 -10.81
N LEU A 139 8.77 -1.69 -10.85
CA LEU A 139 7.43 -2.14 -11.22
C LEU A 139 6.96 -1.35 -12.45
N SER A 140 7.70 -1.52 -13.54
CA SER A 140 7.54 -0.76 -14.79
C SER A 140 6.62 -1.43 -15.82
N THR A 141 6.36 -2.74 -15.67
CA THR A 141 5.50 -3.56 -16.54
C THR A 141 4.42 -4.29 -15.73
N ALA A 142 3.30 -4.64 -16.37
CA ALA A 142 2.22 -5.39 -15.74
C ALA A 142 2.71 -6.76 -15.20
N THR A 143 3.62 -7.42 -15.93
CA THR A 143 4.25 -8.66 -15.49
C THR A 143 5.03 -8.48 -14.18
N GLN A 144 5.82 -7.41 -14.05
CA GLN A 144 6.57 -7.13 -12.82
C GLN A 144 5.64 -6.88 -11.63
N VAL A 145 4.53 -6.14 -11.84
CA VAL A 145 3.52 -5.91 -10.81
C VAL A 145 2.88 -7.24 -10.38
N HIS A 146 2.51 -8.07 -11.35
CA HIS A 146 1.89 -9.37 -11.11
C HIS A 146 2.84 -10.32 -10.37
N GLU A 147 4.07 -10.51 -10.85
CA GLU A 147 5.08 -11.37 -10.22
C GLU A 147 5.41 -10.90 -8.81
N TYR A 148 5.49 -9.58 -8.57
CA TYR A 148 5.72 -9.06 -7.23
C TYR A 148 4.58 -9.45 -6.28
N LEU A 149 3.33 -9.21 -6.67
CA LEU A 149 2.17 -9.46 -5.82
C LEU A 149 1.85 -10.96 -5.65
N GLU A 150 2.03 -11.78 -6.67
CA GLU A 150 1.76 -13.22 -6.60
C GLU A 150 2.93 -13.98 -5.99
N MET A 151 4.14 -13.77 -6.47
CA MET A 151 5.28 -14.60 -6.08
C MET A 151 5.95 -14.07 -4.81
N ARG A 152 6.25 -12.77 -4.76
CA ARG A 152 6.97 -12.17 -3.61
C ARG A 152 6.06 -11.84 -2.43
N CYS A 153 4.78 -11.58 -2.70
CA CYS A 153 3.77 -11.30 -1.66
C CYS A 153 2.79 -12.47 -1.42
N ARG A 154 3.17 -13.70 -1.80
CA ARG A 154 2.45 -14.95 -1.49
C ARG A 154 0.97 -14.88 -1.89
N GLY A 155 0.70 -14.71 -3.17
CA GLY A 155 -0.64 -14.68 -3.72
C GLY A 155 -1.47 -13.47 -3.29
N LEU A 156 -0.84 -12.31 -3.03
CA LEU A 156 -1.54 -11.14 -2.51
C LEU A 156 -2.58 -10.62 -3.51
N LEU A 157 -2.24 -10.55 -4.80
CA LEU A 157 -3.17 -10.06 -5.82
C LEU A 157 -4.39 -10.98 -5.97
N THR A 158 -4.20 -12.30 -5.98
CA THR A 158 -5.30 -13.28 -5.93
C THR A 158 -6.23 -13.05 -4.72
N ARG A 159 -5.66 -12.86 -3.51
CA ARG A 159 -6.46 -12.59 -2.30
C ARG A 159 -7.20 -11.25 -2.36
N MET A 160 -6.55 -10.20 -2.84
CA MET A 160 -7.18 -8.89 -3.01
C MET A 160 -8.30 -8.93 -4.05
N ARG A 161 -8.14 -9.68 -5.15
CA ARG A 161 -9.19 -9.88 -6.15
C ARG A 161 -10.43 -10.55 -5.54
N ALA A 162 -10.25 -11.53 -4.65
CA ALA A 162 -11.37 -12.15 -3.96
C ALA A 162 -12.20 -11.10 -3.19
N GLU A 163 -11.55 -10.17 -2.48
CA GLU A 163 -12.25 -9.09 -1.77
C GLU A 163 -12.86 -8.01 -2.69
N TRP A 164 -12.17 -7.66 -3.77
CA TRP A 164 -12.61 -6.59 -4.66
C TRP A 164 -13.84 -6.98 -5.47
N TRP A 165 -13.89 -8.23 -5.91
CA TRP A 165 -14.90 -8.69 -6.85
C TRP A 165 -16.01 -9.49 -6.17
N ARG A 166 -15.76 -10.19 -5.06
CA ARG A 166 -16.80 -10.96 -4.37
C ARG A 166 -17.43 -10.14 -3.25
N ASP A 167 -18.74 -10.29 -3.11
CA ASP A 167 -19.46 -9.88 -1.92
C ASP A 167 -19.35 -11.01 -0.87
N GLU A 168 -18.84 -10.69 0.32
CA GLU A 168 -18.65 -11.68 1.40
C GLU A 168 -19.97 -12.26 1.90
N GLU A 169 -21.09 -11.52 1.79
CA GLU A 169 -22.40 -11.97 2.28
C GLU A 169 -23.13 -12.88 1.29
N ALA A 170 -22.91 -12.69 -0.01
CA ALA A 170 -23.63 -13.42 -1.07
C ALA A 170 -22.76 -14.49 -1.77
N GLY A 171 -21.44 -14.43 -1.67
CA GLY A 171 -20.53 -15.26 -2.47
C GLY A 171 -20.59 -14.95 -3.98
N GLU A 172 -21.35 -13.93 -4.37
CA GLU A 172 -21.56 -13.49 -5.74
C GLU A 172 -20.63 -12.32 -6.10
N LEU A 173 -20.49 -12.05 -7.38
CA LEU A 173 -19.80 -10.85 -7.83
C LEU A 173 -20.55 -9.60 -7.39
N ARG A 174 -19.83 -8.60 -6.90
CA ARG A 174 -20.44 -7.31 -6.56
C ARG A 174 -21.17 -6.74 -7.78
N PRO A 175 -22.41 -6.25 -7.61
CA PRO A 175 -23.28 -5.85 -8.72
C PRO A 175 -22.70 -4.72 -9.58
N GLU A 176 -21.80 -3.92 -9.01
CA GLU A 176 -21.03 -2.85 -9.67
C GLU A 176 -20.17 -3.36 -10.86
N TYR A 177 -19.93 -4.67 -10.91
CA TYR A 177 -19.00 -5.32 -11.82
C TYR A 177 -19.64 -6.32 -12.79
N GLY A 178 -20.96 -6.52 -12.73
CA GLY A 178 -21.67 -7.53 -13.52
C GLY A 178 -21.46 -7.43 -15.04
N LYS A 179 -21.04 -6.26 -15.56
CA LYS A 179 -20.68 -6.06 -16.98
C LYS A 179 -19.18 -6.24 -17.28
N GLN A 180 -18.31 -6.04 -16.30
CA GLN A 180 -16.84 -6.15 -16.45
C GLN A 180 -16.31 -7.55 -16.15
N ALA A 181 -17.05 -8.35 -15.38
CA ALA A 181 -16.67 -9.71 -15.00
C ALA A 181 -16.89 -10.77 -16.10
N SER A 182 -17.43 -10.40 -17.27
CA SER A 182 -17.64 -11.35 -18.39
C SER A 182 -16.36 -11.76 -19.12
N SER A 183 -15.21 -11.15 -18.81
CA SER A 183 -13.93 -11.66 -19.27
C SER A 183 -13.43 -12.75 -18.33
N ARG A 184 -13.61 -14.01 -18.71
CA ARG A 184 -12.76 -15.19 -18.43
C ARG A 184 -12.44 -15.65 -16.99
N TRP A 185 -12.72 -14.88 -15.93
CA TRP A 185 -12.12 -15.10 -14.59
C TRP A 185 -13.03 -15.78 -13.53
N LEU A 186 -14.24 -16.20 -13.88
CA LEU A 186 -15.17 -16.86 -12.94
C LEU A 186 -15.15 -18.40 -12.99
N HIS A 187 -14.36 -18.99 -13.89
CA HIS A 187 -14.42 -20.42 -14.20
C HIS A 187 -13.12 -21.20 -13.96
N GLU A 188 -12.14 -20.62 -13.26
CA GLU A 188 -10.94 -21.33 -12.77
C GLU A 188 -10.86 -21.21 -11.24
#